data_AF-A0A7C4SG38-F1
#
_entry.id   AF-A0A7C4SG38-F1
#
_cell.length_a   1.000
_cell.length_b   1.000
_cell.length_c   1.000
_cell.angle_alpha   90.00
_cell.angle_beta   90.00
_cell.angle_gamma   90.00
#
_symmetry.space_group_name_H-M   'P 1'
#
loop_
_entity.id
_entity.type
_entity.pdbx_description
1 polymer ?
#
loop_
_entity_poly.entity_id
_entity_poly.type
_entity_poly.pdbx_seq_one_letter_code
_entity_poly.pdbx_strand_id
1 'polypeptide(L)'
;MSWFRIRVLIVTIVLMALVPPALAFDGRSGNVVRISPDETVRDDLYAAASEVIVEGTIEGSLFAAGRRIWIRRTASITRNVIAAAQEIEIEEGARIGGDLIVAGQAIRMNGHAGGSLIGAGNTLRMGGTLEGDLIFGGGEAFLTGQV
;
A
#
# COMPACT_ATOMS: atom_id res chain seq x y z
N MET A 1 -42.69 22.43 -26.41
CA MET A 1 -41.61 21.46 -26.10
C MET A 1 -41.96 20.14 -26.80
N SER A 2 -41.21 19.70 -27.82
CA SER A 2 -41.59 18.49 -28.56
C SER A 2 -41.37 17.24 -27.72
N TRP A 3 -42.33 16.31 -27.75
CA TRP A 3 -42.31 15.03 -27.02
C TRP A 3 -41.03 14.21 -27.26
N PHE A 4 -40.40 14.41 -28.42
CA PHE A 4 -39.12 13.85 -28.80
C PHE A 4 -37.97 14.28 -27.87
N ARG A 5 -37.90 15.56 -27.49
CA ARG A 5 -36.85 16.08 -26.60
C ARG A 5 -36.95 15.52 -25.17
N ILE A 6 -38.18 15.29 -24.71
CA ILE A 6 -38.46 14.72 -23.38
C ILE A 6 -38.04 13.25 -23.32
N ARG A 7 -38.32 12.47 -24.37
CA ARG A 7 -37.91 11.05 -24.44
C ARG A 7 -36.39 10.88 -24.48
N VAL A 8 -35.69 11.70 -25.24
CA VAL A 8 -34.22 11.67 -25.29
C VAL A 8 -33.64 11.99 -23.91
N LEU A 9 -34.16 13.00 -23.22
CA LEU A 9 -33.68 13.39 -21.88
C LEU A 9 -33.85 12.25 -20.86
N ILE A 10 -34.99 11.56 -20.88
CA ILE A 10 -35.29 10.44 -19.98
C ILE A 10 -34.34 9.26 -20.24
N VAL A 11 -34.07 8.91 -21.50
CA VAL A 11 -33.15 7.83 -21.86
C VAL A 11 -31.71 8.15 -21.40
N THR A 12 -31.28 9.40 -21.52
CA THR A 12 -29.94 9.81 -21.06
C THR A 12 -29.80 9.70 -19.53
N ILE A 13 -30.83 10.10 -18.78
CA ILE A 13 -30.83 10.00 -17.31
C ILE A 13 -30.84 8.52 -16.87
N VAL A 14 -31.59 7.66 -17.56
CA VAL A 14 -31.61 6.21 -17.28
C VAL A 14 -30.26 5.57 -17.58
N LEU A 15 -29.59 5.95 -18.68
CA LEU A 15 -28.23 5.47 -18.99
C LEU A 15 -27.19 5.90 -17.95
N MET A 16 -27.33 7.11 -17.38
CA MET A 16 -26.48 7.55 -16.27
C MET A 16 -26.77 6.80 -14.96
N ALA A 17 -28.03 6.41 -14.72
CA ALA A 17 -28.42 5.64 -13.55
C ALA A 17 -28.01 4.15 -13.61
N LEU A 18 -27.66 3.64 -14.79
CA LEU A 18 -27.09 2.29 -14.98
C LEU A 18 -25.56 2.25 -14.82
N VAL A 19 -24.90 3.38 -14.57
CA VAL A 19 -23.48 3.38 -14.23
C VAL A 19 -23.37 2.92 -12.78
N PRO A 20 -22.81 1.73 -12.48
CA PRO A 20 -22.57 1.33 -11.10
C PRO A 20 -21.68 2.40 -10.45
N PRO A 21 -21.92 2.76 -9.17
CA PRO A 21 -21.02 3.66 -8.47
C PRO A 21 -19.63 3.04 -8.55
N ALA A 22 -18.69 3.76 -9.18
CA ALA A 22 -17.28 3.40 -9.16
C ALA A 22 -16.79 3.60 -7.73
N LEU A 23 -17.06 2.62 -6.87
CA LEU A 23 -16.39 2.49 -5.59
C LEU A 23 -14.97 2.03 -5.93
N ALA A 24 -14.10 2.98 -6.22
CA ALA A 24 -12.66 2.79 -6.34
C ALA A 24 -12.09 2.50 -4.94
N PHE A 25 -12.53 1.39 -4.36
CA PHE A 25 -12.20 0.92 -3.03
C PHE A 25 -11.86 -0.56 -3.15
N ASP A 26 -10.57 -0.86 -3.33
CA ASP A 26 -10.05 -2.23 -3.22
C ASP A 26 -9.68 -2.48 -1.75
N GLY A 27 -10.71 -2.81 -0.95
CA GLY A 27 -10.56 -3.22 0.44
C GLY A 27 -10.51 -4.75 0.55
N ARG A 28 -9.42 -5.29 1.09
CA ARG A 28 -9.23 -6.73 1.29
C ARG A 28 -9.04 -7.06 2.76
N SER A 29 -9.71 -8.11 3.22
CA SER A 29 -9.56 -8.57 4.60
C SER A 29 -9.74 -10.08 4.73
N GLY A 30 -9.25 -10.63 5.85
CA GLY A 30 -9.33 -12.05 6.14
C GLY A 30 -8.19 -12.50 7.03
N ASN A 31 -7.90 -13.80 7.05
CA ASN A 31 -6.75 -14.30 7.80
C ASN A 31 -5.43 -13.98 7.08
N VAL A 32 -5.42 -14.14 5.75
CA VAL A 32 -4.29 -13.82 4.89
C VAL A 32 -4.80 -13.00 3.70
N VAL A 33 -4.19 -11.86 3.44
CA VAL A 33 -4.35 -11.10 2.20
C VAL A 33 -3.03 -11.23 1.44
N ARG A 34 -3.08 -11.78 0.23
CA ARG A 34 -1.91 -11.96 -0.63
C ARG A 34 -2.15 -11.32 -1.98
N ILE A 35 -1.21 -10.51 -2.43
CA ILE A 35 -1.13 -9.98 -3.80
C ILE A 35 -0.07 -10.78 -4.52
N SER A 36 -0.50 -11.69 -5.41
CA SER A 36 0.38 -12.63 -6.09
C SER A 36 1.34 -11.91 -7.06
N PRO A 37 2.47 -12.52 -7.45
CA PRO A 37 3.44 -11.89 -8.35
C PRO A 37 2.87 -11.43 -9.69
N ASP A 38 1.87 -12.13 -10.22
CA ASP A 38 1.17 -11.85 -11.47
C ASP A 38 -0.04 -10.92 -11.31
N GLU A 39 -0.31 -10.49 -10.08
CA GLU A 39 -1.44 -9.62 -9.76
C GLU A 39 -1.06 -8.14 -9.79
N THR A 40 -1.91 -7.34 -10.43
CA THR A 40 -1.83 -5.88 -10.41
C THR A 40 -3.10 -5.29 -9.81
N VAL A 41 -2.97 -4.64 -8.66
CA VAL A 41 -4.00 -3.76 -8.11
C VAL A 41 -3.84 -2.39 -8.77
N ARG A 42 -4.83 -1.97 -9.57
CA ARG A 42 -4.76 -0.73 -10.38
C ARG A 42 -5.22 0.53 -9.63
N ASP A 43 -5.04 0.54 -8.31
CA ASP A 43 -5.45 1.61 -7.41
C ASP A 43 -4.73 1.49 -6.05
N ASP A 44 -5.11 2.33 -5.09
CA ASP A 44 -4.79 2.16 -3.68
C ASP A 44 -5.37 0.84 -3.13
N LEU A 45 -4.56 0.12 -2.35
CA LEU A 45 -4.96 -1.12 -1.67
C LEU A 45 -5.13 -0.86 -0.18
N TYR A 46 -6.29 -1.23 0.37
CA TYR A 46 -6.56 -1.23 1.79
C TYR A 46 -6.64 -2.68 2.29
N ALA A 47 -5.63 -3.14 3.03
CA ALA A 47 -5.51 -4.52 3.47
C ALA A 47 -5.55 -4.65 5.01
N ALA A 48 -6.48 -5.43 5.54
CA ALA A 48 -6.55 -5.72 6.98
C ALA A 48 -6.63 -7.23 7.21
N ALA A 49 -5.54 -7.85 7.68
CA ALA A 49 -5.47 -9.29 7.87
C ALA A 49 -4.47 -9.69 8.97
N SER A 50 -4.51 -10.94 9.44
CA SER A 50 -3.43 -11.44 10.31
C SER A 50 -2.08 -11.36 9.59
N GLU A 51 -2.06 -11.69 8.30
CA GLU A 51 -0.88 -11.64 7.45
C GLU A 51 -1.19 -10.95 6.12
N VAL A 52 -0.44 -9.91 5.79
CA VAL A 52 -0.51 -9.23 4.49
C VAL A 52 0.79 -9.52 3.74
N ILE A 53 0.69 -10.09 2.54
CA ILE A 53 1.81 -10.50 1.71
C ILE A 53 1.68 -9.83 0.35
N VAL A 54 2.64 -8.97 0.00
CA VAL A 54 2.67 -8.29 -1.30
C VAL A 54 3.85 -8.83 -2.08
N GLU A 55 3.56 -9.49 -3.20
CA GLU A 55 4.56 -9.96 -4.17
C GLU A 55 4.36 -9.32 -5.55
N GLY A 56 3.13 -8.94 -5.86
CA GLY A 56 2.74 -8.29 -7.11
C GLY A 56 2.85 -6.77 -7.10
N THR A 57 2.09 -6.15 -8.00
CA THR A 57 2.12 -4.71 -8.24
C THR A 57 0.89 -4.02 -7.64
N ILE A 58 1.13 -2.88 -6.98
CA ILE A 58 0.08 -1.94 -6.56
C ILE A 58 0.37 -0.63 -7.27
N GLU A 59 -0.48 -0.24 -8.23
CA GLU A 59 -0.41 1.02 -8.97
C GLU A 59 -0.99 2.19 -8.14
N GLY A 60 -0.66 2.20 -6.85
CA GLY A 60 -1.11 3.18 -5.89
C GLY A 60 -0.32 3.07 -4.59
N SER A 61 -1.00 3.36 -3.50
CA SER A 61 -0.51 3.29 -2.12
C SER A 61 -1.02 2.03 -1.46
N LEU A 62 -0.26 1.53 -0.50
CA LEU A 62 -0.67 0.44 0.37
C LEU A 62 -1.04 0.99 1.74
N PHE A 63 -2.26 0.73 2.19
CA PHE A 63 -2.71 0.91 3.57
C PHE A 63 -2.90 -0.45 4.19
N ALA A 64 -2.02 -0.87 5.10
CA ALA A 64 -2.02 -2.23 5.62
C ALA A 64 -2.04 -2.28 7.15
N ALA A 65 -2.85 -3.15 7.72
CA ALA A 65 -2.86 -3.43 9.15
C ALA A 65 -2.90 -4.94 9.41
N GLY A 66 -2.12 -5.41 10.39
CA GLY A 66 -2.10 -6.84 10.71
C GLY A 66 -1.19 -7.26 11.84
N ARG A 67 -1.02 -8.57 12.02
CA ARG A 67 0.04 -9.10 12.88
C ARG A 67 1.38 -9.05 12.16
N ARG A 68 1.38 -9.34 10.86
CA ARG A 68 2.58 -9.38 10.03
C ARG A 68 2.33 -8.81 8.64
N ILE A 69 3.23 -7.97 8.17
CA ILE A 69 3.19 -7.37 6.84
C ILE A 69 4.51 -7.67 6.15
N TRP A 70 4.42 -8.29 4.98
CA TRP A 70 5.54 -8.70 4.15
C TRP A 70 5.44 -8.08 2.77
N ILE A 71 6.37 -7.18 2.46
CA ILE A 71 6.55 -6.62 1.12
C ILE A 71 7.76 -7.33 0.51
N ARG A 72 7.49 -8.32 -0.34
CA ARG A 72 8.49 -9.25 -0.87
C ARG A 72 9.34 -8.62 -1.94
N ARG A 73 10.48 -9.26 -2.26
CA ARG A 73 11.46 -8.77 -3.23
C ARG A 73 10.93 -8.37 -4.62
N THR A 74 9.81 -8.95 -5.06
CA THR A 74 9.21 -8.66 -6.38
C THR A 74 8.18 -7.55 -6.33
N ALA A 75 7.79 -7.11 -5.13
CA ALA A 75 6.72 -6.15 -4.96
C ALA A 75 7.11 -4.77 -5.53
N SER A 76 6.14 -4.16 -6.20
CA SER A 76 6.25 -2.79 -6.71
C SER A 76 5.02 -2.00 -6.29
N ILE A 77 5.24 -0.98 -5.47
CA ILE A 77 4.19 -0.07 -4.97
C ILE A 77 4.53 1.32 -5.51
N THR A 78 3.69 1.88 -6.36
CA THR A 78 4.08 3.10 -7.11
C THR A 78 4.05 4.37 -6.27
N ARG A 79 3.31 4.38 -5.16
CA ARG A 79 3.22 5.51 -4.22
C ARG A 79 3.71 5.12 -2.83
N ASN A 80 2.90 5.39 -1.81
CA ASN A 80 3.31 5.33 -0.40
C ASN A 80 2.90 4.00 0.23
N VAL A 81 3.55 3.66 1.35
CA VAL A 81 3.09 2.58 2.24
C VAL A 81 2.80 3.16 3.61
N ILE A 82 1.57 2.97 4.06
CA ILE A 82 1.13 3.26 5.42
C ILE A 82 0.80 1.90 6.06
N ALA A 83 1.61 1.46 7.03
CA ALA A 83 1.49 0.12 7.57
C ALA A 83 1.61 0.06 9.10
N ALA A 84 0.76 -0.73 9.74
CA ALA A 84 0.82 -1.00 11.18
C ALA A 84 0.74 -2.50 11.47
N ALA A 85 1.80 -3.08 12.05
CA ALA A 85 1.82 -4.49 12.43
C ALA A 85 2.80 -4.81 13.57
N GLN A 86 2.75 -6.02 14.14
CA GLN A 86 3.80 -6.43 15.09
C GLN A 86 5.15 -6.54 14.36
N GLU A 87 5.14 -7.13 13.17
CA GLU A 87 6.32 -7.28 12.33
C GLU A 87 6.05 -6.74 10.92
N ILE A 88 6.91 -5.83 10.47
CA ILE A 88 6.91 -5.29 9.12
C ILE A 88 8.28 -5.61 8.51
N GLU A 89 8.28 -6.28 7.38
CA GLU A 89 9.50 -6.58 6.63
C GLU A 89 9.32 -6.22 5.15
N ILE A 90 10.21 -5.34 4.69
CA ILE A 90 10.35 -4.90 3.31
C ILE A 90 11.66 -5.49 2.82
N GLU A 91 11.57 -6.47 1.93
CA GLU A 91 12.71 -7.24 1.46
C GLU A 91 13.57 -6.46 0.47
N GLU A 92 14.84 -6.85 0.38
CA GLU A 92 15.72 -6.39 -0.70
C GLU A 92 15.11 -6.73 -2.06
N GLY A 93 15.11 -5.75 -2.97
CA GLY A 93 14.47 -5.82 -4.28
C GLY A 93 13.06 -5.22 -4.33
N ALA A 94 12.35 -5.13 -3.20
CA ALA A 94 11.06 -4.46 -3.14
C ALA A 94 11.21 -2.96 -3.46
N ARG A 95 10.28 -2.42 -4.24
CA ARG A 95 10.30 -1.00 -4.67
C ARG A 95 9.05 -0.27 -4.19
N ILE A 96 9.27 0.83 -3.49
CA ILE A 96 8.23 1.76 -3.06
C ILE A 96 8.56 3.12 -3.69
N GLY A 97 7.64 3.66 -4.49
CA GLY A 97 7.88 4.91 -5.21
C GLY A 97 7.86 6.16 -4.34
N GLY A 98 7.23 6.10 -3.16
CA GLY A 98 7.08 7.23 -2.25
C GLY A 98 7.51 6.91 -0.82
N ASP A 99 6.77 7.50 0.13
CA ASP A 99 7.10 7.49 1.54
C ASP A 99 6.64 6.21 2.26
N LEU A 100 7.35 5.87 3.33
CA LEU A 100 7.02 4.84 4.28
C LEU A 100 6.56 5.46 5.61
N ILE A 101 5.32 5.25 6.00
CA ILE A 101 4.81 5.58 7.33
C ILE A 101 4.45 4.27 8.04
N VAL A 102 5.31 3.82 8.95
CA VAL A 102 5.24 2.46 9.50
C VAL A 102 5.27 2.44 11.01
N ALA A 103 4.46 1.57 11.62
CA ALA A 103 4.46 1.36 13.05
C ALA A 103 4.49 -0.14 13.38
N GLY A 104 5.43 -0.57 14.22
CA GLY A 104 5.48 -1.96 14.65
C GLY A 104 6.51 -2.30 15.72
N GLN A 105 6.43 -3.50 16.28
CA GLN A 105 7.41 -3.92 17.28
C GLN A 105 8.78 -4.12 16.62
N ALA A 106 8.80 -4.80 15.49
CA ALA A 106 10.00 -5.00 14.68
C ALA A 106 9.75 -4.53 13.25
N ILE A 107 10.57 -3.58 12.79
CA ILE A 107 10.55 -3.06 11.43
C ILE A 107 11.89 -3.40 10.77
N ARG A 108 11.83 -4.07 9.63
CA ARG A 108 12.99 -4.32 8.76
C ARG A 108 12.77 -3.69 7.41
N MET A 109 13.63 -2.75 7.04
CA MET A 109 13.60 -2.06 5.74
C MET A 109 14.90 -2.39 5.00
N ASN A 110 14.85 -3.34 4.07
CA ASN A 110 15.95 -3.72 3.19
C ASN A 110 15.72 -3.37 1.71
N GLY A 111 14.51 -2.94 1.35
CA GLY A 111 14.15 -2.55 -0.01
C GLY A 111 14.60 -1.14 -0.39
N HIS A 112 13.97 -0.60 -1.43
CA HIS A 112 14.17 0.79 -1.86
C HIS A 112 12.86 1.58 -1.69
N ALA A 113 12.96 2.77 -1.12
CA ALA A 113 11.90 3.77 -1.12
C ALA A 113 12.39 5.06 -1.78
N GLY A 114 11.63 5.56 -2.75
CA GLY A 114 11.88 6.86 -3.41
C GLY A 114 11.56 8.07 -2.52
N GLY A 115 11.02 7.84 -1.31
CA GLY A 115 10.72 8.88 -0.34
C GLY A 115 11.43 8.69 1.00
N SER A 116 10.83 9.27 2.03
CA SER A 116 11.29 9.22 3.42
C SER A 116 10.69 8.02 4.16
N LEU A 117 11.31 7.64 5.27
CA LEU A 117 10.74 6.69 6.23
C LEU A 117 10.44 7.41 7.54
N ILE A 118 9.17 7.37 7.96
CA ILE A 118 8.72 7.75 9.29
C ILE A 118 8.27 6.47 10.01
N GLY A 119 9.04 6.04 10.99
CA GLY A 119 8.85 4.78 11.70
C GLY A 119 8.61 4.96 13.20
N ALA A 120 7.78 4.13 13.80
CA ALA A 120 7.66 4.02 15.25
C ALA A 120 7.69 2.55 15.71
N GLY A 121 8.49 2.22 16.73
CA GLY A 121 8.61 0.83 17.15
C GLY A 121 9.59 0.50 18.24
N ASN A 122 9.73 -0.79 18.58
CA ASN A 122 10.77 -1.22 19.50
C ASN A 122 12.13 -1.32 18.80
N THR A 123 12.16 -1.88 17.59
CA THR A 123 13.39 -2.04 16.82
C THR A 123 13.18 -1.69 15.35
N LEU A 124 14.05 -0.82 14.82
CA LEU A 124 14.25 -0.63 13.38
C LEU A 124 15.57 -1.25 12.94
N ARG A 125 15.54 -2.06 11.89
CA ARG A 125 16.72 -2.50 11.13
C ARG A 125 16.62 -1.96 9.72
N MET A 126 17.44 -0.98 9.39
CA MET A 126 17.48 -0.34 8.09
C MET A 126 18.74 -0.79 7.35
N GLY A 127 18.56 -1.62 6.32
CA GLY A 127 19.62 -2.07 5.42
C GLY A 127 19.44 -1.63 3.96
N GLY A 128 18.29 -1.04 3.61
CA GLY A 128 17.93 -0.62 2.26
C GLY A 128 18.37 0.80 1.91
N THR A 129 17.68 1.41 0.95
CA THR A 129 17.92 2.79 0.50
C THR A 129 16.65 3.62 0.63
N LEU A 130 16.78 4.80 1.22
CA LEU A 130 15.82 5.90 1.14
C LEU A 130 16.41 7.00 0.27
N GLU A 131 15.61 7.59 -0.61
CA GLU A 131 16.01 8.83 -1.31
C GLU A 131 15.74 10.08 -0.47
N GLY A 132 14.86 9.97 0.54
CA GLY A 132 14.56 11.01 1.52
C GLY A 132 15.10 10.70 2.92
N ASP A 133 14.49 11.31 3.92
CA ASP A 133 14.97 11.27 5.31
C ASP A 133 14.50 10.01 6.06
N LEU A 134 15.23 9.67 7.13
CA LEU A 134 14.79 8.70 8.13
C LEU A 134 14.42 9.41 9.45
N ILE A 135 13.17 9.26 9.87
CA ILE A 135 12.67 9.64 11.18
C ILE A 135 12.19 8.37 11.90
N PHE A 136 12.79 8.05 13.05
CA PHE A 136 12.39 6.89 13.85
C PHE A 136 12.21 7.26 15.33
N GLY A 137 11.03 6.96 15.88
CA GLY A 137 10.75 7.06 17.31
C GLY A 137 10.62 5.66 17.92
N GLY A 138 11.56 5.27 18.80
CA GLY A 138 11.54 3.91 19.31
C GLY A 138 12.66 3.55 20.28
N GLY A 139 12.79 2.23 20.53
CA GLY A 139 13.82 1.68 21.41
C GLY A 139 15.21 1.72 20.76
N GLU A 140 15.40 0.92 19.72
CA GLU A 140 16.69 0.78 19.04
C GLU A 140 16.56 0.91 17.51
N ALA A 141 17.55 1.54 16.88
CA ALA A 141 17.68 1.60 15.43
C ALA A 141 19.08 1.16 14.99
N PHE A 142 19.14 0.18 14.09
CA PHE A 142 20.36 -0.31 13.46
C PHE A 142 20.36 0.12 11.99
N LEU A 143 21.32 0.95 11.60
CA LEU A 143 21.41 1.52 10.26
C LEU A 143 22.66 0.98 9.55
N THR A 144 22.46 0.21 8.49
CA THR A 144 23.52 -0.34 7.64
C THR A 144 23.34 0.01 6.16
N GLY A 145 22.18 0.54 5.78
CA GLY A 145 21.86 1.00 4.43
C GLY A 145 22.16 2.49 4.19
N GLN A 146 21.53 3.07 3.17
CA GLN A 146 21.66 4.47 2.78
C GLN A 146 20.43 5.27 3.19
N VAL A 147 20.67 6.36 3.92
CA VAL A 147 19.71 7.39 4.35
C VAL A 147 20.32 8.76 4.17
#